data_AF-A8PRZ4-F1
#
_entry.id   AF-A8PRZ4-F1
#
_cell.length_a   1.000
_cell.length_b   1.000
_cell.length_c   1.000
_cell.angle_alpha   90.00
_cell.angle_beta   90.00
_cell.angle_gamma   90.00
#
_symmetry.space_group_name_H-M   'P 1'
#
loop_
_entity.id
_entity.type
_entity.pdbx_description
1 polymer ?
#
loop_
_entity_poly.entity_id
_entity_poly.type
_entity_poly.pdbx_seq_one_letter_code
_entity_poly.pdbx_strand_id
1 'polypeptide(L)'
;MDTLTFGAPILLKNLTASEQKKLPVTEVHLGKALEELDMPMEQFVDLCMLLGCDYLDPVRGVGPKKALKLIQDHRTLERILEHLKQADDAKKAKASDAHGSDDDEATSIKKRPGGIQVPDFWPFQEARELFLTPEVQDGHTVQVCIEEIG
;
A
#
# COMPACT_ATOMS: atom_id res chain seq x y z
N MET A 1 1.85 -3.56 -8.66
CA MET A 1 1.93 -3.00 -10.04
C MET A 1 1.74 -1.53 -9.86
N ASP A 2 2.86 -0.84 -9.94
CA ASP A 2 3.01 0.43 -9.26
C ASP A 2 2.92 1.59 -10.26
N THR A 3 2.85 1.26 -11.55
CA THR A 3 2.65 2.20 -12.66
C THR A 3 1.44 3.11 -12.47
N LEU A 4 0.31 2.56 -12.00
CA LEU A 4 -0.87 3.38 -11.68
C LEU A 4 -0.63 4.25 -10.45
N THR A 5 0.10 3.74 -9.45
CA THR A 5 0.47 4.45 -8.23
C THR A 5 1.38 5.65 -8.52
N PHE A 6 2.21 5.59 -9.57
CA PHE A 6 2.98 6.72 -10.10
C PHE A 6 2.16 7.71 -10.94
N GLY A 7 0.84 7.53 -11.04
CA GLY A 7 -0.04 8.47 -11.75
C GLY A 7 -0.16 8.23 -13.26
N ALA A 8 0.27 7.09 -13.78
CA ALA A 8 0.05 6.77 -15.19
C ALA A 8 -1.45 6.73 -15.51
N PRO A 9 -1.96 7.53 -16.47
CA PRO A 9 -3.39 7.64 -16.72
C PRO A 9 -4.01 6.36 -17.28
N ILE A 10 -3.22 5.59 -18.04
CA ILE A 10 -3.62 4.35 -18.69
C ILE A 10 -2.50 3.33 -18.53
N LEU A 11 -2.87 2.10 -18.20
CA LEU A 11 -1.97 0.96 -18.08
C LEU A 11 -2.45 -0.18 -18.97
N LEU A 12 -1.57 -0.67 -19.84
CA LEU A 12 -1.82 -1.84 -20.67
C LEU A 12 -1.13 -3.07 -20.06
N LYS A 13 -1.94 -4.03 -19.59
CA LYS A 13 -1.48 -5.34 -19.13
C LYS A 13 -1.45 -6.35 -20.27
N ASN A 14 -0.50 -7.28 -20.19
CA ASN A 14 -0.32 -8.40 -21.12
C ASN A 14 0.09 -8.01 -22.55
N LEU A 15 0.41 -6.75 -22.83
CA LEU A 15 0.82 -6.30 -24.17
C LEU A 15 2.07 -7.05 -24.69
N THR A 16 3.02 -7.32 -23.81
CA THR A 16 4.27 -8.03 -24.13
C THR A 16 4.21 -9.53 -23.77
N ALA A 17 3.03 -10.05 -23.42
CA ALA A 17 2.88 -11.48 -23.17
C ALA A 17 3.10 -12.26 -24.48
N SER A 18 3.72 -13.44 -24.39
CA SER A 18 3.89 -14.32 -25.55
C SER A 18 2.54 -14.60 -26.23
N GLU A 19 2.49 -14.45 -27.54
CA GLU A 19 1.31 -14.72 -28.38
C GLU A 19 0.74 -16.12 -28.12
N GLN A 20 1.60 -17.11 -27.83
CA GLN A 20 1.20 -18.49 -27.53
C GLN A 20 0.27 -18.58 -26.31
N LYS A 21 0.39 -17.67 -25.35
CA LYS A 21 -0.44 -17.65 -24.13
C LYS A 21 -1.86 -17.13 -24.42
N LYS A 22 -2.08 -16.48 -25.57
CA LYS A 22 -3.38 -15.91 -26.00
C LYS A 22 -4.06 -15.07 -24.90
N LEU A 23 -3.26 -14.39 -24.08
CA LEU A 23 -3.78 -13.52 -23.03
C LEU A 23 -4.29 -12.23 -23.66
N PRO A 24 -5.55 -11.84 -23.41
CA PRO A 24 -6.05 -10.57 -23.92
C PRO A 24 -5.29 -9.40 -23.27
N VAL A 25 -5.02 -8.37 -24.07
CA VAL A 25 -4.54 -7.10 -23.55
C VAL A 25 -5.64 -6.48 -22.70
N THR A 26 -5.30 -6.11 -21.47
CA THR A 26 -6.25 -5.47 -20.54
C THR A 26 -5.83 -4.03 -20.31
N GLU A 27 -6.76 -3.11 -20.50
CA GLU A 27 -6.56 -1.69 -20.22
C GLU A 27 -7.12 -1.34 -18.84
N VAL A 28 -6.34 -0.59 -18.06
CA VAL A 28 -6.78 -0.05 -16.77
C VAL A 28 -6.63 1.45 -16.81
N HIS A 29 -7.72 2.18 -16.58
CA HIS A 29 -7.74 3.63 -16.53
C HIS A 29 -7.69 4.13 -15.09
N LEU A 30 -6.69 4.94 -14.75
CA LEU A 30 -6.54 5.48 -13.40
C LEU A 30 -7.74 6.36 -13.01
N GLY A 31 -8.19 7.25 -13.91
CA GLY A 31 -9.30 8.16 -13.63
C GLY A 31 -10.59 7.42 -13.24
N LYS A 32 -10.93 6.35 -13.95
CA LYS A 32 -12.10 5.51 -13.61
C LYS A 32 -11.93 4.80 -12.27
N ALA A 33 -10.72 4.31 -11.97
CA ALA A 33 -10.45 3.66 -10.70
C ALA A 33 -10.59 4.63 -9.51
N LEU A 34 -10.09 5.87 -9.64
CA LEU A 34 -10.23 6.92 -8.63
C LEU A 34 -11.69 7.31 -8.42
N GLU A 35 -12.47 7.43 -9.50
CA GLU A 35 -13.91 7.72 -9.47
C GLU A 35 -14.69 6.59 -8.79
N GLU A 36 -14.50 5.34 -9.20
CA GLU A 36 -15.21 4.18 -8.64
C GLU A 36 -14.85 3.92 -7.17
N LEU A 37 -13.63 4.23 -6.76
CA LEU A 37 -13.17 4.10 -5.37
C LEU A 37 -13.52 5.32 -4.51
N ASP A 38 -14.05 6.40 -5.09
CA ASP A 38 -14.39 7.67 -4.43
C ASP A 38 -13.24 8.22 -3.58
N MET A 39 -12.05 8.33 -4.19
CA MET A 39 -10.87 8.84 -3.50
C MET A 39 -9.92 9.59 -4.43
N PRO A 40 -9.23 10.63 -3.93
CA PRO A 40 -8.20 11.33 -4.68
C PRO A 40 -6.91 10.50 -4.77
N MET A 41 -5.99 10.95 -5.62
CA MET A 41 -4.74 10.25 -5.93
C MET A 41 -3.91 9.97 -4.67
N GLU A 42 -3.83 10.91 -3.73
CA GLU A 42 -3.04 10.73 -2.50
C GLU A 42 -3.57 9.59 -1.62
N GLN A 43 -4.90 9.43 -1.55
CA GLN A 43 -5.53 8.32 -0.84
C GLN A 43 -5.35 7.00 -1.57
N PHE A 44 -5.37 7.03 -2.90
CA PHE A 44 -5.10 5.85 -3.72
C PHE A 44 -3.66 5.35 -3.55
N VAL A 45 -2.69 6.26 -3.48
CA VAL A 45 -1.28 5.93 -3.16
C VAL A 45 -1.17 5.28 -1.78
N ASP A 46 -1.79 5.89 -0.76
CA ASP A 46 -1.83 5.34 0.60
C ASP A 46 -2.48 3.93 0.63
N LEU A 47 -3.56 3.72 -0.14
CA LEU A 47 -4.18 2.42 -0.31
C LEU A 47 -3.21 1.41 -0.93
N CYS A 48 -2.53 1.76 -2.03
CA CYS A 48 -1.56 0.89 -2.68
C CYS A 48 -0.42 0.48 -1.73
N MET A 49 0.07 1.41 -0.90
CA MET A 49 1.10 1.12 0.10
C MET A 49 0.62 0.12 1.17
N LEU A 50 -0.65 0.19 1.60
CA LEU A 50 -1.25 -0.80 2.50
C LEU A 50 -1.46 -2.17 1.86
N LEU A 51 -1.71 -2.21 0.55
CA LEU A 51 -1.81 -3.45 -0.23
C LEU A 51 -0.45 -4.12 -0.44
N GLY A 52 0.64 -3.36 -0.25
CA GLY A 52 2.02 -3.77 -0.46
C GLY A 52 2.59 -3.11 -1.72
N CYS A 53 3.83 -2.62 -1.59
CA CYS A 53 4.63 -2.08 -2.69
C CYS A 53 6.10 -2.49 -2.48
N ASP A 54 6.95 -2.24 -3.48
CA ASP A 54 8.36 -2.65 -3.42
C ASP A 54 9.22 -1.76 -2.49
N TYR A 55 8.68 -0.66 -1.99
CA TYR A 55 9.40 0.34 -1.18
C TYR A 55 9.20 0.20 0.34
N LEU A 56 8.27 -0.65 0.77
CA LEU A 56 7.88 -0.80 2.18
C LEU A 56 7.68 -2.25 2.56
N ASP A 57 8.04 -2.59 3.80
CA ASP A 57 7.67 -3.87 4.38
C ASP A 57 6.14 -3.98 4.50
N PRO A 58 5.54 -5.16 4.23
CA PRO A 58 4.10 -5.33 4.23
C PRO A 58 3.53 -5.29 5.65
N VAL A 59 2.42 -4.57 5.83
CA VAL A 59 1.66 -4.56 7.08
C VAL A 59 0.92 -5.90 7.24
N ARG A 60 1.37 -6.73 8.19
CA ARG A 60 0.78 -8.05 8.41
C ARG A 60 -0.64 -7.92 8.96
N GLY A 61 -1.54 -8.78 8.48
CA GLY A 61 -2.95 -8.79 8.90
C GLY A 61 -3.81 -7.71 8.24
N VAL A 62 -3.28 -7.04 7.21
CA VAL A 62 -4.00 -6.15 6.30
C VAL A 62 -4.04 -6.81 4.92
N GLY A 63 -5.24 -7.00 4.39
CA GLY A 63 -5.48 -7.45 3.02
C GLY A 63 -6.44 -6.50 2.30
N PRO A 64 -6.80 -6.75 1.04
CA PRO A 64 -7.43 -5.73 0.20
C PRO A 64 -8.71 -5.09 0.76
N LYS A 65 -9.63 -5.91 1.25
CA LYS A 65 -10.89 -5.42 1.86
C LYS A 65 -10.64 -4.55 3.10
N LYS A 66 -9.64 -4.92 3.89
CA LYS A 66 -9.32 -4.23 5.14
C LYS A 66 -8.56 -2.93 4.87
N ALA A 67 -7.62 -2.95 3.93
CA ALA A 67 -6.90 -1.76 3.47
C ALA A 67 -7.88 -0.71 2.94
N LEU A 68 -8.79 -1.12 2.05
CA LEU A 68 -9.81 -0.22 1.50
C LEU A 68 -10.68 0.38 2.61
N LYS A 69 -11.17 -0.43 3.55
CA LYS A 69 -11.95 0.05 4.68
C LYS A 69 -11.17 1.05 5.55
N LEU A 70 -9.92 0.75 5.89
CA LEU A 70 -9.08 1.66 6.69
C LEU A 70 -8.88 3.00 6.00
N ILE A 71 -8.64 3.01 4.69
CA ILE A 71 -8.49 4.24 3.91
C ILE A 71 -9.81 5.02 3.84
N GLN A 72 -10.94 4.35 3.62
CA GLN A 72 -12.25 5.02 3.61
C GLN A 72 -12.62 5.62 4.97
N ASP A 73 -12.33 4.92 6.06
CA ASP A 73 -12.67 5.34 7.42
C ASP A 73 -11.74 6.46 7.93
N HIS A 74 -10.43 6.41 7.62
CA HIS A 74 -9.42 7.27 8.23
C HIS A 74 -8.74 8.25 7.25
N ARG A 75 -8.91 8.05 5.94
CA ARG A 75 -8.44 8.92 4.84
C ARG A 75 -6.94 9.07 4.64
N THR A 76 -6.10 8.84 5.65
CA THR A 76 -4.65 9.03 5.57
C THR A 76 -3.92 7.94 6.35
N LEU A 77 -2.73 7.53 5.91
CA LEU A 77 -1.90 6.57 6.64
C LEU A 77 -1.60 7.04 8.07
N GLU A 78 -1.36 8.32 8.29
CA GLU A 78 -1.11 8.92 9.60
C GLU A 78 -2.24 8.58 10.58
N ARG A 79 -3.49 8.84 10.18
CA ARG A 79 -4.68 8.56 11.01
C ARG A 79 -4.91 7.06 11.20
N ILE A 80 -4.59 6.25 10.20
CA ILE A 80 -4.67 4.78 10.30
C ILE A 80 -3.68 4.30 11.36
N LEU A 81 -2.43 4.72 11.29
CA LEU A 81 -1.38 4.33 12.24
C LEU A 81 -1.71 4.78 13.66
N GLU A 82 -2.22 6.00 13.83
CA GLU A 82 -2.69 6.50 15.11
C GLU A 82 -3.84 5.64 15.67
N HIS A 83 -4.84 5.32 14.86
CA HIS A 83 -5.95 4.47 15.25
C HIS A 83 -5.50 3.07 15.69
N LEU A 84 -4.55 2.47 14.95
CA LEU A 84 -4.00 1.15 15.28
C LEU A 84 -3.23 1.16 16.60
N LYS A 85 -2.42 2.21 16.83
CA LYS A 85 -1.68 2.39 18.09
C LYS A 85 -2.62 2.52 19.29
N GLN A 86 -3.65 3.36 19.19
CA GLN A 86 -4.66 3.52 20.24
C GLN A 86 -5.39 2.20 20.53
N ALA A 87 -5.72 1.43 19.50
CA ALA A 87 -6.38 0.14 19.66
C ALA A 87 -5.49 -0.90 20.37
N ASP A 88 -4.18 -0.83 20.20
CA ASP A 88 -3.24 -1.73 20.86
C ASP A 88 -2.93 -1.31 22.30
N ASP A 89 -2.83 -0.02 22.58
CA ASP A 89 -2.67 0.51 23.94
C ASP A 89 -3.90 0.22 24.80
N ALA A 90 -5.12 0.38 24.25
CA ALA A 90 -6.36 0.04 24.94
C ALA A 90 -6.48 -1.46 25.27
N LYS A 91 -5.91 -2.35 24.46
CA LYS A 91 -5.86 -3.79 24.74
C LYS A 91 -4.86 -4.12 25.84
N LYS A 92 -3.72 -3.43 25.87
CA LYS A 92 -2.70 -3.61 26.93
C LYS A 92 -3.24 -3.18 28.30
N ALA A 93 -3.90 -2.02 28.38
CA ALA A 93 -4.50 -1.53 29.63
C ALA A 93 -5.56 -2.48 30.20
N LYS A 94 -6.38 -3.11 29.34
CA LYS A 94 -7.38 -4.10 29.79
C LYS A 94 -6.79 -5.45 30.19
N ALA A 95 -5.56 -5.76 29.76
CA ALA A 95 -4.87 -7.00 30.12
C ALA A 95 -4.15 -6.90 31.48
N SER A 96 -3.74 -5.70 31.90
CA SER A 96 -3.12 -5.47 33.21
C SER A 96 -4.12 -5.47 34.38
N ASP A 97 -5.41 -5.30 34.12
CA ASP A 97 -6.47 -5.37 35.14
C ASP A 97 -7.00 -6.80 35.40
N ALA A 98 -6.43 -7.81 34.72
CA ALA A 98 -6.80 -9.22 34.88
C ALA A 98 -5.62 -10.04 35.45
N HIS A 99 -5.72 -10.35 36.75
CA HIS A 99 -4.85 -11.19 37.59
C HIS A 99 -3.58 -10.55 38.18
N GLY A 100 -3.64 -10.35 39.50
CA GLY A 100 -2.48 -10.39 40.38
C GLY A 100 -2.00 -11.83 40.66
N SER A 101 -0.90 -11.86 41.41
CA SER A 101 -0.11 -12.96 42.00
C SER A 101 0.77 -13.83 41.07
N ASP A 102 2.06 -13.63 41.31
CA ASP A 102 3.19 -14.59 41.38
C ASP A 102 4.00 -14.96 40.12
N ASP A 103 5.25 -14.46 40.18
CA ASP A 103 6.56 -15.02 39.82
C ASP A 103 6.99 -15.37 38.37
N ASP A 104 8.23 -14.90 38.11
CA ASP A 104 9.26 -15.35 37.17
C ASP A 104 9.17 -15.07 35.65
N GLU A 105 9.88 -13.99 35.27
CA GLU A 105 10.85 -13.86 34.18
C GLU A 105 10.90 -14.99 33.10
N ALA A 106 10.21 -14.74 31.99
CA ALA A 106 10.72 -15.05 30.64
C ALA A 106 9.86 -14.29 29.61
N THR A 107 10.28 -13.07 29.27
CA THR A 107 9.64 -12.24 28.25
C THR A 107 9.80 -12.87 26.86
N SER A 108 8.89 -13.77 26.53
CA SER A 108 8.48 -14.07 25.16
C SER A 108 7.02 -13.69 25.03
N ILE A 109 6.77 -12.45 24.58
CA ILE A 109 5.44 -12.02 24.15
C ILE A 109 5.01 -12.97 23.04
N LYS A 110 4.16 -13.96 23.37
CA LYS A 110 3.55 -14.88 22.42
C LYS A 110 2.77 -14.05 21.41
N LYS A 111 3.33 -13.86 20.20
CA LYS A 111 2.70 -13.16 19.07
C LYS A 111 1.38 -13.86 18.74
N ARG A 112 0.25 -13.27 19.15
CA ARG A 112 -1.09 -13.83 18.95
C ARG A 112 -1.49 -13.72 17.48
N PRO A 113 -2.10 -14.76 16.88
CA PRO A 113 -2.56 -14.72 15.50
C PRO A 113 -3.82 -13.86 15.39
N GLY A 114 -3.80 -12.79 14.58
CA GLY A 114 -5.01 -12.06 14.17
C GLY A 114 -5.01 -10.53 14.28
N GLY A 115 -4.01 -9.92 14.94
CA GLY A 115 -3.85 -8.46 14.99
C GLY A 115 -3.21 -7.88 13.73
N ILE A 116 -3.50 -6.61 13.41
CA ILE A 116 -2.67 -5.85 12.45
C ILE A 116 -1.31 -5.62 13.10
N GLN A 117 -0.23 -5.85 12.35
CA GLN A 117 1.14 -5.59 12.81
C GLN A 117 1.83 -4.70 11.77
N VAL A 118 2.10 -3.46 12.17
CA VAL A 118 2.91 -2.51 11.39
C VAL A 118 4.39 -2.77 11.72
N PRO A 119 5.30 -2.75 10.72
CA PRO A 119 6.73 -2.83 10.97
C PRO A 119 7.24 -1.72 11.92
N ASP A 120 8.27 -2.01 12.71
CA ASP A 120 8.83 -1.03 13.67
C ASP A 120 9.46 0.17 12.97
N PHE A 121 10.09 -0.07 11.82
CA PHE A 121 10.57 0.96 10.90
C PHE A 121 9.75 0.91 9.61
N TRP A 122 8.91 1.91 9.39
CA TRP A 122 8.01 1.97 8.25
C TRP A 122 8.02 3.39 7.66
N PRO A 123 9.01 3.74 6.81
CA PRO A 123 9.24 5.09 6.28
C PRO A 123 8.25 5.41 5.14
N PHE A 124 6.97 5.44 5.49
CA PHE A 124 5.90 5.53 4.51
C PHE A 124 5.82 6.91 3.87
N GLN A 125 6.25 7.98 4.56
CA GLN A 125 6.26 9.32 3.99
C GLN A 125 7.22 9.43 2.81
N GLU A 126 8.41 8.83 2.92
CA GLU A 126 9.42 8.80 1.87
C GLU A 126 8.94 7.98 0.67
N ALA A 127 8.31 6.83 0.93
CA ALA A 127 7.69 6.02 -0.13
C ALA A 127 6.52 6.75 -0.80
N ARG A 128 5.72 7.50 -0.05
CA ARG A 128 4.63 8.33 -0.60
C ARG A 128 5.17 9.43 -1.50
N GLU A 129 6.20 10.15 -1.05
CA GLU A 129 6.87 11.18 -1.86
C GLU A 129 7.39 10.59 -3.17
N LEU A 130 8.06 9.43 -3.10
CA LEU A 130 8.53 8.72 -4.30
C LEU A 130 7.41 8.48 -5.32
N PHE A 131 6.20 8.13 -4.89
CA PHE A 131 5.06 7.90 -5.77
C PHE A 131 4.45 9.18 -6.33
N LEU A 132 4.37 10.24 -5.52
CA LEU A 132 3.72 11.49 -5.90
C LEU A 132 4.62 12.41 -6.73
N THR A 133 5.91 12.41 -6.47
CA THR A 133 6.92 13.27 -7.10
C THR A 133 8.13 12.45 -7.56
N PRO A 134 7.93 11.40 -8.40
CA PRO A 134 9.03 10.60 -8.89
C PRO A 134 9.96 11.45 -9.77
N GLU A 135 11.25 11.18 -9.68
CA GLU A 135 12.20 11.70 -10.67
C GLU A 135 11.93 11.03 -12.02
N VAL A 136 11.50 11.83 -13.01
CA VAL A 136 11.19 11.37 -14.37
C VAL A 136 11.81 12.30 -15.40
N GLN A 137 12.13 11.75 -16.57
CA GLN A 137 12.57 12.56 -17.70
C GLN A 137 11.44 13.46 -18.20
N ASP A 138 11.76 14.72 -18.51
CA ASP A 138 10.80 15.62 -19.16
C ASP A 138 10.41 15.08 -20.54
N GLY A 139 9.15 14.67 -20.67
CA GLY A 139 8.58 14.15 -21.90
C GLY A 139 8.68 15.10 -23.09
N HIS A 140 8.71 16.42 -22.86
CA HIS A 140 8.87 17.42 -23.92
C HIS A 140 10.26 17.42 -24.56
N THR A 141 11.25 16.87 -23.85
CA THR A 141 12.62 16.73 -24.36
C THR A 141 12.85 15.43 -25.13
N VAL A 142 11.89 14.49 -25.08
CA VAL A 142 12.03 13.16 -25.68
C VAL A 142 11.47 13.15 -27.10
N GLN A 143 12.36 12.90 -28.07
CA GLN A 143 11.97 12.60 -29.45
C GLN A 143 12.05 11.09 -29.69
N VAL A 144 10.92 10.47 -30.00
CA VAL A 144 10.86 9.05 -30.35
C VAL A 144 10.92 8.90 -31.86
N CYS A 145 11.97 8.28 -32.38
CA CYS A 145 12.14 7.93 -33.78
C CYS A 145 12.15 6.40 -33.93
N ILE A 146 11.41 5.87 -34.89
CA ILE A 146 11.46 4.45 -35.26
C ILE A 146 12.15 4.38 -36.61
N GLU A 147 13.33 3.78 -36.66
CA GLU A 147 14.09 3.56 -37.89
C GLU A 147 14.05 2.08 -38.26
N GLU A 148 13.88 1.78 -39.55
CA GLU A 148 14.01 0.42 -40.05
C GLU A 148 15.48 0.01 -40.01
N ILE A 149 15.81 -1.00 -39.21
CA ILE A 149 17.11 -1.66 -39.27
C ILE A 149 17.04 -2.61 -40.48
N GLY A 150 17.63 -2.17 -41.60
CA GLY A 150 17.74 -2.95 -42.84
C GLY A 150 18.71 -4.12 -42.78
#